data_AF-A0A5J4WKV5-F1
#
_entry.id   AF-A0A5J4WKV5-F1
#
_cell.length_a   1.000
_cell.length_b   1.000
_cell.length_c   1.000
_cell.angle_alpha   90.00
_cell.angle_beta   90.00
_cell.angle_gamma   90.00
#
_symmetry.space_group_name_H-M   'P 1'
#
loop_
_entity.id
_entity.type
_entity.pdbx_description
1 polymer ?
#
loop_
_entity_poly.entity_id
_entity_poly.type
_entity_poly.pdbx_seq_one_letter_code
_entity_poly.pdbx_strand_id
1 'polypeptide(L)'
;DCPCLSTGDPRAGNGQCPAYCVKGQVNDTCVCDPNSSTYPYSACQLDKLCITNLINQTATDCPCLSTNDPRAGNTCPFYCTSKDTPNKDCVCDSNPSAQYPPTTCLLEKGQCTASSGQSVPTNSCTCTGANYPYGCQCPTDSSQLIGIPQQICDCRATGDPRAGTGECPSYCVKGYTNVNCVCDTGSSIYPSESCEIDKQCIIDLIHQTKADCPCLMKGDPRAGGICPSYCISKYELTIECMCELGSLYPQAQCERDKLCIVDLIHQSTSNCPCLEVDDPRGESICKQTDIDPSVPDPTDPIIPDPTDPIIPDPTDPIIPDPTEKDPETEQEQEEIIKQEDEKEKQEEESTIFKMIQKQEEINKERKRKKRDRIERREKRTK
;
A
#
# COMPACT_ATOMS: atom_id res chain seq x y z
N ASP A 1 49.94 64.27 -7.71
CA ASP A 1 49.14 63.07 -7.40
C ASP A 1 49.29 62.01 -8.47
N CYS A 2 49.84 60.84 -8.10
CA CYS A 2 49.88 59.67 -8.98
C CYS A 2 48.56 58.89 -8.83
N PRO A 3 47.82 58.60 -9.93
CA PRO A 3 46.57 57.87 -9.85
C PRO A 3 46.77 56.46 -9.27
N CYS A 4 45.73 55.91 -8.64
CA CYS A 4 45.73 54.54 -8.14
C CYS A 4 45.69 53.54 -9.30
N LEU A 5 46.43 52.45 -9.20
CA LEU A 5 46.39 51.36 -10.17
C LEU A 5 45.09 50.56 -10.01
N SER A 6 44.58 50.05 -11.14
CA SER A 6 43.36 49.24 -11.15
C SER A 6 43.55 47.83 -10.60
N THR A 7 44.80 47.36 -10.48
CA THR A 7 45.17 46.03 -9.97
C THR A 7 46.47 46.12 -9.18
N GLY A 8 46.53 45.46 -8.02
CA GLY A 8 47.78 45.27 -7.28
C GLY A 8 48.47 46.55 -6.80
N ASP A 9 47.74 47.67 -6.63
CA ASP A 9 48.34 48.89 -6.08
C ASP A 9 48.76 48.65 -4.62
N PRO A 10 50.05 48.78 -4.26
CA PRO A 10 50.50 48.58 -2.88
C PRO A 10 49.93 49.60 -1.88
N ARG A 11 49.32 50.68 -2.39
CA ARG A 11 48.65 51.72 -1.59
C ARG A 11 47.17 51.40 -1.32
N ALA A 12 46.59 50.42 -1.99
CA ALA A 12 45.18 50.05 -1.85
C ALA A 12 44.85 49.64 -0.41
N GLY A 13 43.83 50.25 0.19
CA GLY A 13 43.40 49.98 1.58
C GLY A 13 44.26 50.67 2.65
N ASN A 14 45.32 51.38 2.28
CA ASN A 14 46.21 52.09 3.20
C ASN A 14 45.92 53.61 3.29
N GLY A 15 44.68 54.02 2.98
CA GLY A 15 44.22 55.42 3.05
C GLY A 15 44.64 56.33 1.89
N GLN A 16 45.56 55.88 1.02
CA GLN A 16 46.00 56.60 -0.18
C GLN A 16 45.25 56.17 -1.45
N CYS A 17 44.82 54.91 -1.50
CA CYS A 17 43.97 54.36 -2.56
C CYS A 17 42.86 53.51 -1.93
N PRO A 18 41.65 53.45 -2.54
CA PRO A 18 40.59 52.55 -2.09
C PRO A 18 41.05 51.10 -2.03
N ALA A 19 40.52 50.31 -1.09
CA ALA A 19 40.78 48.87 -1.04
C ALA A 19 40.10 48.17 -2.23
N TYR A 20 40.68 47.06 -2.68
CA TYR A 20 39.99 46.17 -3.61
C TYR A 20 38.87 45.41 -2.90
N CYS A 21 37.74 45.23 -3.57
CA CYS A 21 36.64 44.46 -3.01
C CYS A 21 37.03 42.99 -2.82
N VAL A 22 36.67 42.42 -1.68
CA VAL A 22 36.83 41.00 -1.37
C VAL A 22 35.46 40.33 -1.39
N LYS A 23 35.34 39.17 -2.03
CA LYS A 23 34.08 38.43 -2.12
C LYS A 23 33.51 38.16 -0.73
N GLY A 24 32.25 38.55 -0.50
CA GLY A 24 31.58 38.45 0.81
C GLY A 24 31.88 39.59 1.80
N GLN A 25 32.76 40.55 1.45
CA GLN A 25 33.10 41.73 2.26
C GLN A 25 33.06 43.02 1.42
N VAL A 26 32.25 43.03 0.36
CA VAL A 26 32.07 44.20 -0.50
C VAL A 26 31.44 45.33 0.30
N ASN A 27 31.84 46.56 0.01
CA ASN A 27 31.22 47.77 0.53
C ASN A 27 31.18 48.84 -0.57
N ASP A 28 30.57 49.98 -0.29
CA ASP A 28 30.42 51.09 -1.22
C ASP A 28 31.78 51.73 -1.61
N THR A 29 32.76 51.71 -0.69
CA THR A 29 34.08 52.34 -0.88
C THR A 29 35.11 51.50 -1.62
N CYS A 30 34.95 50.17 -1.68
CA CYS A 30 35.93 49.30 -2.34
C CYS A 30 35.85 49.38 -3.88
N VAL A 31 36.92 49.00 -4.57
CA VAL A 31 37.01 49.02 -6.04
C VAL A 31 37.17 47.60 -6.58
N CYS A 32 36.46 47.27 -7.67
CA CYS A 32 36.58 45.98 -8.32
C CYS A 32 37.83 45.91 -9.20
N ASP A 33 38.67 44.90 -8.98
CA ASP A 33 39.89 44.65 -9.74
C ASP A 33 39.57 43.96 -11.08
N PRO A 34 39.87 44.57 -12.24
CA PRO A 34 39.57 44.00 -13.55
C PRO A 34 40.39 42.75 -13.89
N ASN A 35 41.52 42.52 -13.19
CA ASN A 35 42.43 41.40 -13.44
C ASN A 35 42.36 40.32 -12.33
N SER A 36 41.40 40.42 -11.41
CA SER A 36 41.22 39.41 -10.36
C SER A 36 40.79 38.07 -10.96
N SER A 37 41.58 37.03 -10.68
CA SER A 37 41.29 35.66 -11.12
C SER A 37 40.30 34.93 -10.21
N THR A 38 40.17 35.35 -8.95
CA THR A 38 39.35 34.68 -7.93
C THR A 38 38.01 35.36 -7.70
N TYR A 39 37.89 36.64 -8.07
CA TYR A 39 36.68 37.42 -7.95
C TYR A 39 36.47 38.25 -9.22
N PRO A 40 35.82 37.67 -10.25
CA PRO A 40 35.69 38.31 -11.55
C PRO A 40 35.03 39.69 -11.46
N TYR A 41 35.53 40.62 -12.27
CA TYR A 41 35.09 42.00 -12.27
C TYR A 41 33.56 42.16 -12.38
N SER A 42 32.90 41.41 -13.26
CA SER A 42 31.45 41.46 -13.43
C SER A 42 30.68 41.01 -12.18
N ALA A 43 31.13 39.94 -11.51
CA ALA A 43 30.55 39.48 -10.25
C ALA A 43 30.76 40.51 -9.14
N CYS A 44 31.94 41.14 -9.08
CA CYS A 44 32.21 42.21 -8.12
C CYS A 44 31.33 43.45 -8.33
N GLN A 45 31.13 43.87 -9.59
CA GLN A 45 30.26 44.99 -9.90
C GLN A 45 28.82 44.68 -9.51
N LEU A 46 28.35 43.45 -9.77
CA LEU A 46 27.02 43.02 -9.38
C LEU A 46 26.86 43.03 -7.85
N ASP A 47 27.78 42.41 -7.10
CA ASP A 47 27.73 42.41 -5.64
C ASP A 47 27.75 43.84 -5.07
N LYS A 48 28.50 44.76 -5.70
CA LYS A 48 28.53 46.18 -5.30
C LYS A 48 27.19 46.88 -5.54
N LEU A 49 26.50 46.57 -6.65
CA LEU A 49 25.15 47.06 -6.92
C LEU A 49 24.13 46.48 -5.94
N CYS A 50 24.27 45.21 -5.52
CA CYS A 50 23.41 44.62 -4.50
C CYS A 50 23.51 45.33 -3.13
N ILE A 51 24.59 46.07 -2.88
CA ILE A 51 24.76 46.87 -1.65
C ILE A 51 24.30 48.31 -1.85
N THR A 52 24.69 48.94 -2.96
CA THR A 52 24.55 50.39 -3.15
C THR A 52 23.26 50.79 -3.87
N ASN A 53 22.69 49.89 -4.66
CA ASN A 53 21.52 50.18 -5.50
C ASN A 53 20.56 48.99 -5.55
N LEU A 54 20.33 48.37 -4.39
CA LEU A 54 19.54 47.15 -4.25
C LEU A 54 18.14 47.30 -4.83
N ILE A 55 17.48 48.45 -4.63
CA ILE A 55 16.10 48.70 -5.07
C ILE A 55 15.86 48.54 -6.58
N ASN A 56 16.90 48.68 -7.39
CA ASN A 56 16.84 48.57 -8.85
C ASN A 56 17.35 47.23 -9.38
N GLN A 57 17.56 46.23 -8.53
CA GLN A 57 18.07 44.90 -8.91
C GLN A 57 16.98 43.82 -8.86
N THR A 58 17.10 42.81 -9.71
CA THR A 58 16.19 41.65 -9.70
C THR A 58 16.52 40.69 -8.54
N ALA A 59 15.58 39.81 -8.18
CA ALA A 59 15.80 38.76 -7.18
C ALA A 59 16.81 37.69 -7.66
N THR A 60 17.00 37.55 -8.98
CA THR A 60 17.98 36.63 -9.58
C THR A 60 19.39 37.18 -9.46
N ASP A 61 19.56 38.48 -9.73
CA ASP A 61 20.86 39.15 -9.70
C ASP A 61 21.31 39.44 -8.27
N CYS A 62 20.37 39.86 -7.41
CA CYS A 62 20.60 40.10 -5.99
C CYS A 62 19.53 39.37 -5.17
N PRO A 63 19.88 38.26 -4.49
CA PRO A 63 18.95 37.53 -3.64
C PRO A 63 18.22 38.46 -2.66
N CYS A 64 16.95 38.15 -2.37
CA CYS A 64 16.16 38.93 -1.43
C CYS A 64 16.77 38.87 -0.03
N LEU A 65 16.88 40.02 0.63
CA LEU A 65 17.36 40.08 2.00
C LEU A 65 16.34 39.46 2.95
N SER A 66 16.84 38.85 4.02
CA SER A 66 16.01 38.22 5.04
C SER A 66 15.34 39.20 6.00
N THR A 67 15.75 40.47 5.98
CA THR A 67 15.20 41.56 6.81
C THR A 67 15.24 42.87 6.02
N ASN A 68 14.22 43.71 6.11
CA ASN A 68 14.20 45.08 5.55
C ASN A 68 14.65 45.20 4.07
N ASP A 69 14.39 44.21 3.21
CA ASP A 69 14.65 44.36 1.77
C ASP A 69 13.76 45.48 1.21
N PRO A 70 14.33 46.55 0.62
CA PRO A 70 13.55 47.66 0.08
C PRO A 70 12.66 47.26 -1.10
N ARG A 71 12.85 46.06 -1.67
CA ARG A 71 12.05 45.50 -2.76
C ARG A 71 10.94 44.56 -2.26
N ALA A 72 10.81 44.36 -0.94
CA ALA A 72 9.78 43.50 -0.37
C ALA A 72 8.39 43.97 -0.79
N GLY A 73 7.59 43.02 -1.31
CA GLY A 73 6.25 43.27 -1.80
C GLY A 73 6.10 43.64 -3.27
N ASN A 74 7.22 43.75 -3.98
CA ASN A 74 7.21 43.98 -5.42
C ASN A 74 8.07 42.92 -6.11
N THR A 75 9.39 43.07 -6.08
CA THR A 75 10.34 42.11 -6.67
C THR A 75 10.61 40.93 -5.73
N CYS A 76 10.58 41.18 -4.42
CA CYS A 76 10.75 40.17 -3.38
C CYS A 76 9.41 39.90 -2.69
N PRO A 77 9.18 38.70 -2.12
CA PRO A 77 7.99 38.45 -1.31
C PRO A 77 7.85 39.42 -0.15
N PHE A 78 6.62 39.72 0.28
CA PHE A 78 6.38 40.50 1.50
C PHE A 78 6.86 39.75 2.73
N TYR A 79 7.31 40.48 3.76
CA TYR A 79 7.49 39.89 5.09
C TYR A 79 6.14 39.59 5.74
N CYS A 80 6.05 38.47 6.45
CA CYS A 80 4.86 38.14 7.23
C CYS A 80 4.72 39.16 8.38
N THR A 81 3.68 40.00 8.34
CA THR A 81 3.39 41.00 9.38
C THR A 81 2.44 40.49 10.46
N SER A 82 1.69 39.43 10.16
CA SER A 82 0.78 38.76 11.08
C SER A 82 0.44 37.35 10.60
N LYS A 83 -0.23 36.58 11.46
CA LYS A 83 -0.67 35.21 11.22
C LYS A 83 -1.79 35.04 10.17
N ASP A 84 -2.63 36.07 9.92
CA ASP A 84 -3.90 35.93 9.15
C ASP A 84 -4.01 36.82 7.88
N THR A 85 -2.96 37.53 7.47
CA THR A 85 -3.02 38.43 6.30
C THR A 85 -2.71 37.70 4.98
N PRO A 86 -3.40 38.01 3.87
CA PRO A 86 -3.60 37.10 2.73
C PRO A 86 -2.31 36.92 1.91
N ASN A 87 -1.48 35.93 2.26
CA ASN A 87 -0.27 35.58 1.51
C ASN A 87 0.41 34.32 2.11
N LYS A 88 0.11 33.10 1.66
CA LYS A 88 0.92 31.90 1.99
C LYS A 88 2.39 32.03 1.54
N ASP A 89 2.67 32.98 0.65
CA ASP A 89 3.97 33.27 0.03
C ASP A 89 4.77 34.36 0.78
N CYS A 90 4.34 34.84 1.95
CA CYS A 90 5.14 35.78 2.74
C CYS A 90 6.39 35.07 3.28
N VAL A 91 7.47 35.82 3.52
CA VAL A 91 8.69 35.26 4.15
C VAL A 91 8.80 35.71 5.60
N CYS A 92 9.27 34.83 6.48
CA CYS A 92 9.49 35.19 7.88
C CYS A 92 10.73 36.09 7.98
N ASP A 93 10.53 37.29 8.54
CA ASP A 93 11.62 38.24 8.81
C ASP A 93 12.58 37.62 9.83
N SER A 94 13.87 37.58 9.50
CA SER A 94 14.91 37.03 10.40
C SER A 94 15.29 37.96 11.55
N ASN A 95 14.75 39.18 11.59
CA ASN A 95 14.97 40.13 12.68
C ASN A 95 14.29 39.62 13.98
N PRO A 96 15.04 39.37 15.07
CA PRO A 96 14.46 38.92 16.34
C PRO A 96 13.46 39.91 16.97
N SER A 97 13.53 41.19 16.58
CA SER A 97 12.63 42.26 17.04
C SER A 97 11.53 42.61 16.03
N ALA A 98 11.34 41.78 15.00
CA ALA A 98 10.23 41.97 14.06
C ALA A 98 8.89 41.93 14.79
N GLN A 99 7.88 42.63 14.24
CA GLN A 99 6.51 42.62 14.74
C GLN A 99 5.95 41.20 14.88
N TYR A 100 6.40 40.29 14.00
CA TYR A 100 6.10 38.88 14.04
C TYR A 100 7.42 38.09 14.14
N PRO A 101 7.83 37.66 15.36
CA PRO A 101 9.14 37.07 15.58
C PRO A 101 9.41 35.85 14.69
N PRO A 102 10.64 35.66 14.17
CA PRO A 102 10.94 34.61 13.20
C PRO A 102 10.55 33.21 13.67
N THR A 103 10.79 32.89 14.94
CA THR A 103 10.47 31.57 15.51
C THR A 103 8.96 31.32 15.54
N THR A 104 8.18 32.30 15.97
CA THR A 104 6.71 32.23 15.97
C THR A 104 6.17 32.18 14.55
N CYS A 105 6.68 33.02 13.67
CA CYS A 105 6.31 33.03 12.25
C CYS A 105 6.53 31.65 11.61
N LEU A 106 7.69 31.03 11.79
CA LEU A 106 7.97 29.72 11.19
C LEU A 106 7.04 28.62 11.69
N LEU A 107 6.63 28.68 12.97
CA LEU A 107 5.72 27.71 13.57
C LEU A 107 4.28 27.88 13.07
N GLU A 108 3.81 29.13 13.01
CA GLU A 108 2.40 29.46 12.76
C GLU A 108 2.10 29.79 11.29
N LYS A 109 3.13 29.97 10.44
CA LYS A 109 2.96 30.38 9.04
C LYS A 109 2.00 29.46 8.31
N GLY A 110 0.90 30.05 7.86
CA GLY A 110 -0.11 29.35 7.07
C GLY A 110 -1.04 28.45 7.88
N GLN A 111 -1.03 28.50 9.22
CA GLN A 111 -2.05 27.88 10.08
C GLN A 111 -3.19 28.87 10.38
N CYS A 112 -4.41 28.37 10.52
CA CYS A 112 -5.56 29.21 10.86
C CYS A 112 -5.56 29.58 12.34
N THR A 113 -5.96 30.82 12.63
CA THR A 113 -6.12 31.26 14.03
C THR A 113 -7.52 31.75 14.37
N ALA A 114 -8.37 31.95 13.36
CA ALA A 114 -9.80 32.09 13.58
C ALA A 114 -10.33 30.83 14.27
N SER A 115 -11.15 31.02 15.30
CA SER A 115 -11.72 29.92 16.07
C SER A 115 -12.54 28.98 15.20
N SER A 116 -12.64 27.73 15.64
CA SER A 116 -13.50 26.72 15.02
C SER A 116 -14.94 27.21 14.86
N GLY A 117 -15.48 27.06 13.65
CA GLY A 117 -16.82 27.52 13.28
C GLY A 117 -16.93 28.97 12.82
N GLN A 118 -15.85 29.77 12.86
CA GLN A 118 -15.79 31.05 12.15
C GLN A 118 -15.57 30.83 10.65
N SER A 119 -15.64 31.89 9.84
CA SER A 119 -15.39 31.81 8.40
C SER A 119 -14.12 32.57 8.02
N VAL A 120 -13.31 31.96 7.16
CA VAL A 120 -12.14 32.57 6.52
C VAL A 120 -12.28 32.46 4.99
N PRO A 121 -11.58 33.28 4.20
CA PRO A 121 -11.52 33.08 2.76
C PRO A 121 -11.01 31.67 2.42
N THR A 122 -11.57 31.03 1.40
CA THR A 122 -11.25 29.65 1.04
C THR A 122 -9.74 29.47 0.79
N ASN A 123 -9.16 28.46 1.42
CA ASN A 123 -7.73 28.10 1.38
C ASN A 123 -6.76 29.20 1.88
N SER A 124 -7.24 30.21 2.60
CA SER A 124 -6.40 31.29 3.12
C SER A 124 -5.39 30.82 4.18
N CYS A 125 -5.75 29.82 4.97
CA CYS A 125 -4.93 29.25 6.03
C CYS A 125 -5.20 27.74 6.14
N THR A 126 -4.35 27.01 6.85
CA THR A 126 -4.43 25.56 7.03
C THR A 126 -5.09 25.24 8.36
N CYS A 127 -6.09 24.36 8.35
CA CYS A 127 -6.79 23.94 9.56
C CYS A 127 -5.82 23.28 10.55
N THR A 128 -6.10 23.40 11.84
CA THR A 128 -5.40 22.68 12.92
C THR A 128 -6.42 21.98 13.80
N GLY A 129 -5.98 21.01 14.61
CA GLY A 129 -6.87 20.32 15.57
C GLY A 129 -7.54 21.24 16.59
N ALA A 130 -7.03 22.46 16.79
CA ALA A 130 -7.62 23.46 17.69
C ALA A 130 -8.41 24.55 16.96
N ASN A 131 -8.03 24.90 15.72
CA ASN A 131 -8.63 25.99 14.95
C ASN A 131 -8.96 25.51 13.52
N TYR A 132 -10.25 25.28 13.28
CA TYR A 132 -10.78 24.80 11.99
C TYR A 132 -11.97 25.67 11.52
N PRO A 133 -11.74 26.93 11.10
CA PRO A 133 -12.80 27.77 10.56
C PRO A 133 -13.29 27.26 9.20
N TYR A 134 -14.54 27.54 8.83
CA TYR A 134 -15.06 27.28 7.50
C TYR A 134 -14.21 27.98 6.43
N GLY A 135 -13.79 27.23 5.41
CA GLY A 135 -12.92 27.72 4.34
C GLY A 135 -11.43 27.48 4.57
N CYS A 136 -11.00 26.93 5.71
CA CYS A 136 -9.60 26.55 5.88
C CYS A 136 -9.19 25.38 4.95
N GLN A 137 -7.93 25.36 4.54
CA GLN A 137 -7.34 24.26 3.80
C GLN A 137 -6.99 23.11 4.74
N CYS A 138 -7.39 21.90 4.40
CA CYS A 138 -7.03 20.71 5.18
C CYS A 138 -5.53 20.40 5.09
N PRO A 139 -4.88 20.02 6.21
CA PRO A 139 -3.49 19.57 6.22
C PRO A 139 -3.24 18.42 5.23
N THR A 140 -2.10 18.46 4.54
CA THR A 140 -1.66 17.38 3.65
C THR A 140 -1.05 16.21 4.43
N ASP A 141 -0.41 16.48 5.56
CA ASP A 141 0.08 15.46 6.49
C ASP A 141 -1.11 14.90 7.28
N SER A 142 -1.40 13.61 7.12
CA SER A 142 -2.53 12.96 7.79
C SER A 142 -2.43 13.05 9.30
N SER A 143 -1.22 13.05 9.88
CA SER A 143 -1.05 13.15 11.34
C SER A 143 -1.64 14.43 11.94
N GLN A 144 -1.76 15.49 11.13
CA GLN A 144 -2.30 16.79 11.53
C GLN A 144 -3.83 16.86 11.43
N LEU A 145 -4.50 15.81 10.95
CA LEU A 145 -5.97 15.73 10.91
C LEU A 145 -6.60 15.41 12.27
N ILE A 146 -5.80 15.00 13.26
CA ILE A 146 -6.29 14.71 14.61
C ILE A 146 -6.95 15.97 15.20
N GLY A 147 -8.19 15.82 15.69
CA GLY A 147 -8.98 16.91 16.24
C GLY A 147 -9.72 17.77 15.20
N ILE A 148 -9.57 17.48 13.91
CA ILE A 148 -10.32 18.16 12.84
C ILE A 148 -11.51 17.29 12.41
N PRO A 149 -12.76 17.75 12.55
CA PRO A 149 -13.94 16.95 12.21
C PRO A 149 -14.06 16.64 10.71
N GLN A 150 -14.73 15.53 10.37
CA GLN A 150 -14.97 15.11 8.96
C GLN A 150 -15.67 16.21 8.14
N GLN A 151 -16.64 16.90 8.73
CA GLN A 151 -17.40 17.97 8.06
C GLN A 151 -16.57 19.19 7.64
N ILE A 152 -15.34 19.32 8.16
CA ILE A 152 -14.38 20.35 7.74
C ILE A 152 -13.35 19.76 6.78
N CYS A 153 -12.82 18.58 7.13
CA CYS A 153 -11.85 17.86 6.32
C CYS A 153 -12.30 16.43 6.10
N ASP A 154 -12.62 16.11 4.85
CA ASP A 154 -13.00 14.77 4.42
C ASP A 154 -11.99 13.71 4.89
N CYS A 155 -12.49 12.50 5.14
CA CYS A 155 -11.66 11.37 5.51
C CYS A 155 -10.69 11.03 4.37
N ARG A 156 -9.43 10.77 4.70
CA ARG A 156 -8.43 10.31 3.73
C ARG A 156 -8.71 8.87 3.34
N ALA A 157 -8.48 8.55 2.07
CA ALA A 157 -8.60 7.20 1.54
C ALA A 157 -7.54 6.23 2.08
N THR A 158 -6.44 6.76 2.63
CA THR A 158 -5.35 5.99 3.25
C THR A 158 -4.79 6.73 4.46
N GLY A 159 -4.44 5.97 5.51
CA GLY A 159 -3.71 6.48 6.67
C GLY A 159 -4.37 7.66 7.40
N ASP A 160 -5.69 7.83 7.35
CA ASP A 160 -6.36 8.84 8.16
C ASP A 160 -6.31 8.41 9.64
N PRO A 161 -5.68 9.19 10.54
CA PRO A 161 -5.62 8.82 11.95
C PRO A 161 -6.99 8.84 12.64
N ARG A 162 -8.02 9.42 12.01
CA ARG A 162 -9.39 9.44 12.52
C ARG A 162 -10.17 8.16 12.16
N ALA A 163 -9.65 7.30 11.27
CA ALA A 163 -10.33 6.09 10.84
C ALA A 163 -10.62 5.14 12.02
N GLY A 164 -11.87 4.69 12.14
CA GLY A 164 -12.30 3.77 13.20
C GLY A 164 -12.53 4.41 14.57
N THR A 165 -12.40 5.74 14.69
CA THR A 165 -12.66 6.47 15.95
C THR A 165 -14.05 7.10 16.02
N GLY A 166 -14.89 6.89 15.01
CA GLY A 166 -16.24 7.47 14.88
C GLY A 166 -16.31 8.70 13.99
N GLU A 167 -15.19 9.40 13.79
CA GLU A 167 -15.09 10.54 12.85
C GLU A 167 -14.93 10.09 11.40
N CYS A 168 -14.22 8.98 11.19
CA CYS A 168 -14.06 8.38 9.87
C CYS A 168 -14.35 6.87 9.94
N PRO A 169 -14.91 6.27 8.88
CA PRO A 169 -15.04 4.82 8.78
C PRO A 169 -13.70 4.12 9.00
N SER A 170 -13.72 2.95 9.61
CA SER A 170 -12.51 2.12 9.74
C SER A 170 -12.09 1.56 8.38
N TYR A 171 -10.78 1.37 8.16
CA TYR A 171 -10.32 0.62 7.00
C TYR A 171 -10.69 -0.86 7.13
N CYS A 172 -10.99 -1.49 5.99
CA CYS A 172 -11.28 -2.91 5.94
C CYS A 172 -10.01 -3.74 6.23
N VAL A 173 -10.20 -4.85 6.94
CA VAL A 173 -9.13 -5.81 7.24
C VAL A 173 -9.47 -7.12 6.56
N LYS A 174 -8.52 -7.67 5.79
CA LYS A 174 -8.70 -8.93 5.05
C LYS A 174 -9.15 -10.04 6.00
N GLY A 175 -10.22 -10.74 5.63
CA GLY A 175 -10.87 -11.78 6.46
C GLY A 175 -11.87 -11.27 7.50
N TYR A 176 -11.89 -9.96 7.77
CA TYR A 176 -12.83 -9.29 8.69
C TYR A 176 -13.58 -8.14 8.01
N THR A 177 -13.63 -8.16 6.68
CA THR A 177 -14.31 -7.16 5.87
C THR A 177 -15.80 -7.13 6.19
N ASN A 178 -16.35 -5.92 6.25
CA ASN A 178 -17.76 -5.69 6.49
C ASN A 178 -18.26 -4.54 5.62
N VAL A 179 -19.58 -4.34 5.62
CA VAL A 179 -20.23 -3.36 4.73
C VAL A 179 -19.94 -1.90 5.10
N ASN A 180 -19.49 -1.64 6.33
CA ASN A 180 -19.30 -0.29 6.87
C ASN A 180 -17.84 0.18 6.82
N CYS A 181 -16.88 -0.73 6.62
CA CYS A 181 -15.47 -0.34 6.49
C CYS A 181 -15.21 0.29 5.11
N VAL A 182 -14.09 0.98 4.95
CA VAL A 182 -13.64 1.58 3.67
C VAL A 182 -12.39 0.86 3.17
N CYS A 183 -12.30 0.64 1.86
CA CYS A 183 -11.13 0.00 1.27
C CYS A 183 -9.98 1.01 1.13
N ASP A 184 -8.84 0.69 1.74
CA ASP A 184 -7.66 1.54 1.74
C ASP A 184 -6.96 1.49 0.37
N THR A 185 -6.88 2.63 -0.31
CA THR A 185 -6.26 2.74 -1.64
C THR A 185 -4.73 2.63 -1.62
N GLY A 186 -4.10 2.80 -0.45
CA GLY A 186 -2.65 2.70 -0.25
C GLY A 186 -2.19 1.35 0.32
N SER A 187 -3.10 0.43 0.62
CA SER A 187 -2.79 -0.86 1.20
C SER A 187 -2.15 -1.81 0.18
N SER A 188 -0.95 -2.31 0.48
CA SER A 188 -0.27 -3.34 -0.32
C SER A 188 -0.72 -4.76 0.01
N ILE A 189 -1.13 -5.00 1.26
CA ILE A 189 -1.51 -6.34 1.75
C ILE A 189 -2.96 -6.66 1.41
N TYR A 190 -3.80 -5.64 1.39
CA TYR A 190 -5.20 -5.75 1.03
C TYR A 190 -5.58 -4.63 0.06
N PRO A 191 -5.20 -4.79 -1.23
CA PRO A 191 -5.45 -3.78 -2.26
C PRO A 191 -6.93 -3.46 -2.37
N SER A 192 -7.23 -2.20 -2.70
CA SER A 192 -8.61 -1.71 -2.77
C SER A 192 -9.50 -2.52 -3.72
N GLU A 193 -8.96 -3.04 -4.83
CA GLU A 193 -9.71 -3.88 -5.77
C GLU A 193 -10.18 -5.20 -5.14
N SER A 194 -9.26 -5.94 -4.49
CA SER A 194 -9.62 -7.17 -3.77
C SER A 194 -10.58 -6.88 -2.61
N CYS A 195 -10.40 -5.75 -1.92
CA CYS A 195 -11.27 -5.34 -0.83
C CYS A 195 -12.70 -5.04 -1.28
N GLU A 196 -12.87 -4.34 -2.41
CA GLU A 196 -14.20 -4.07 -2.95
C GLU A 196 -14.88 -5.33 -3.48
N ILE A 197 -14.11 -6.28 -4.04
CA ILE A 197 -14.64 -7.62 -4.40
C ILE A 197 -15.16 -8.33 -3.16
N ASP A 198 -14.36 -8.43 -2.10
CA ASP A 198 -14.77 -9.09 -0.85
C ASP A 198 -16.01 -8.44 -0.23
N LYS A 199 -16.13 -7.11 -0.32
CA LYS A 199 -17.35 -6.40 0.08
C LYS A 199 -18.54 -6.81 -0.75
N GLN A 200 -18.40 -6.91 -2.07
CA GLN A 200 -19.47 -7.35 -2.96
C GLN A 200 -19.92 -8.78 -2.66
N CYS A 201 -19.00 -9.67 -2.27
CA CYS A 201 -19.33 -10.99 -1.78
C CYS A 201 -20.23 -10.98 -0.53
N ILE A 202 -20.22 -9.89 0.25
CA ILE A 202 -21.06 -9.73 1.44
C ILE A 202 -22.40 -9.08 1.11
N ILE A 203 -22.41 -8.01 0.29
CA ILE A 203 -23.63 -7.22 0.04
C ILE A 203 -24.51 -7.77 -1.08
N ASP A 204 -23.93 -8.38 -2.11
CA ASP A 204 -24.65 -8.78 -3.31
C ASP A 204 -24.09 -10.07 -3.91
N LEU A 205 -23.96 -11.09 -3.07
CA LEU A 205 -23.37 -12.38 -3.44
C LEU A 205 -24.04 -13.00 -4.67
N ILE A 206 -25.36 -12.85 -4.86
CA ILE A 206 -26.12 -13.49 -5.93
C ILE A 206 -25.69 -13.06 -7.35
N HIS A 207 -25.16 -11.85 -7.50
CA HIS A 207 -24.68 -11.32 -8.79
C HIS A 207 -23.19 -11.50 -9.01
N GLN A 208 -22.46 -12.14 -8.09
CA GLN A 208 -21.03 -12.33 -8.19
C GLN A 208 -20.65 -13.64 -8.88
N THR A 209 -19.50 -13.64 -9.53
CA THR A 209 -18.93 -14.85 -10.15
C THR A 209 -18.25 -15.73 -9.12
N LYS A 210 -17.95 -16.98 -9.49
CA LYS A 210 -17.14 -17.91 -8.68
C LYS A 210 -15.68 -17.45 -8.56
N ALA A 211 -15.16 -16.72 -9.54
CA ALA A 211 -13.78 -16.24 -9.54
C ALA A 211 -13.58 -15.12 -8.51
N ASP A 212 -14.54 -14.20 -8.45
CA ASP A 212 -14.51 -13.06 -7.52
C ASP A 212 -14.93 -13.49 -6.11
N CYS A 213 -15.98 -14.30 -6.01
CA CYS A 213 -16.54 -14.77 -4.75
C CYS A 213 -16.66 -16.30 -4.76
N PRO A 214 -15.76 -17.02 -4.05
CA PRO A 214 -15.86 -18.46 -3.90
C PRO A 214 -17.23 -18.91 -3.41
N CYS A 215 -17.66 -20.09 -3.84
CA CYS A 215 -18.95 -20.64 -3.42
C CYS A 215 -18.96 -20.94 -1.92
N LEU A 216 -19.98 -20.48 -1.21
CA LEU A 216 -20.12 -20.76 0.22
C LEU A 216 -20.41 -22.24 0.43
N MET A 217 -19.90 -22.80 1.53
CA MET A 217 -20.15 -24.20 1.93
C MET A 217 -21.53 -24.40 2.58
N LYS A 218 -22.33 -23.33 2.70
CA LYS A 218 -23.67 -23.36 3.29
C LYS A 218 -24.52 -22.24 2.72
N GLY A 219 -25.72 -22.59 2.25
CA GLY A 219 -26.74 -21.61 1.88
C GLY A 219 -26.33 -20.58 0.82
N ASP A 220 -25.30 -20.84 0.00
CA ASP A 220 -24.96 -19.98 -1.14
C ASP A 220 -26.19 -19.82 -2.06
N PRO A 221 -26.70 -18.59 -2.25
CA PRO A 221 -27.89 -18.34 -3.07
C PRO A 221 -27.67 -18.66 -4.55
N ARG A 222 -26.43 -18.86 -4.99
CA ARG A 222 -26.06 -19.21 -6.36
C ARG A 222 -25.94 -20.72 -6.60
N ALA A 223 -26.19 -21.55 -5.58
CA ALA A 223 -26.09 -23.00 -5.69
C ALA A 223 -27.07 -23.57 -6.73
N GLY A 224 -26.58 -24.52 -7.54
CA GLY A 224 -27.33 -25.10 -8.67
C GLY A 224 -27.33 -24.25 -9.96
N GLY A 225 -26.54 -23.18 -10.00
CA GLY A 225 -26.37 -22.31 -11.16
C GLY A 225 -24.90 -21.95 -11.36
N ILE A 226 -24.48 -20.79 -10.83
CA ILE A 226 -23.08 -20.35 -10.87
C ILE A 226 -22.21 -21.24 -9.97
N CYS A 227 -22.75 -21.62 -8.81
CA CYS A 227 -22.13 -22.55 -7.89
C CYS A 227 -22.74 -23.94 -8.05
N PRO A 228 -21.97 -25.02 -7.81
CA PRO A 228 -22.55 -26.35 -7.77
C PRO A 228 -23.69 -26.45 -6.75
N SER A 229 -24.66 -27.32 -7.04
CA SER A 229 -25.71 -27.64 -6.07
C SER A 229 -25.13 -28.37 -4.86
N TYR A 230 -25.83 -28.32 -3.73
CA TYR A 230 -25.45 -29.12 -2.58
C TYR A 230 -25.84 -30.59 -2.76
N CYS A 231 -25.00 -31.50 -2.27
CA CYS A 231 -25.30 -32.91 -2.27
C CYS A 231 -26.41 -33.20 -1.25
N ILE A 232 -27.50 -33.83 -1.69
CA ILE A 232 -28.70 -34.05 -0.87
C ILE A 232 -28.60 -35.35 -0.07
N SER A 233 -28.08 -36.40 -0.69
CA SER A 233 -27.90 -37.72 -0.08
C SER A 233 -26.85 -38.54 -0.82
N LYS A 234 -26.49 -39.71 -0.27
CA LYS A 234 -25.62 -40.69 -0.92
C LYS A 234 -26.18 -41.21 -2.25
N TYR A 235 -27.50 -41.35 -2.37
CA TYR A 235 -28.15 -41.90 -3.57
C TYR A 235 -28.19 -40.91 -4.73
N GLU A 236 -28.22 -39.61 -4.43
CA GLU A 236 -28.23 -38.53 -5.42
C GLU A 236 -26.85 -37.86 -5.53
N LEU A 237 -25.81 -38.55 -5.05
CA LEU A 237 -24.45 -38.02 -5.01
C LEU A 237 -23.87 -37.91 -6.42
N THR A 238 -23.41 -36.71 -6.77
CA THR A 238 -22.61 -36.49 -7.96
C THR A 238 -21.23 -35.98 -7.57
N ILE A 239 -20.24 -36.17 -8.43
CA ILE A 239 -18.89 -35.63 -8.21
C ILE A 239 -18.89 -34.09 -8.25
N GLU A 240 -19.88 -33.49 -8.92
CA GLU A 240 -19.96 -32.05 -9.15
C GLU A 240 -20.61 -31.29 -7.98
N CYS A 241 -21.53 -31.91 -7.22
CA CYS A 241 -22.21 -31.22 -6.12
C CYS A 241 -21.22 -30.79 -5.01
N MET A 242 -21.63 -29.96 -4.06
CA MET A 242 -20.82 -29.52 -2.90
C MET A 242 -21.33 -30.15 -1.60
N CYS A 243 -20.42 -30.53 -0.70
CA CYS A 243 -20.78 -31.09 0.60
C CYS A 243 -21.09 -29.94 1.58
N GLU A 244 -22.36 -29.81 1.99
CA GLU A 244 -22.83 -28.67 2.78
C GLU A 244 -22.54 -28.83 4.29
N LEU A 245 -22.19 -27.72 4.94
CA LEU A 245 -22.06 -27.65 6.41
C LEU A 245 -23.42 -27.65 7.11
N GLY A 246 -23.65 -28.66 7.96
CA GLY A 246 -24.84 -28.75 8.82
C GLY A 246 -26.11 -29.21 8.11
N SER A 247 -26.00 -29.88 6.96
CA SER A 247 -27.13 -30.54 6.30
C SER A 247 -27.45 -31.90 6.95
N LEU A 248 -28.55 -32.53 6.52
CA LEU A 248 -28.92 -33.90 6.91
C LEU A 248 -27.98 -34.96 6.34
N TYR A 249 -27.12 -34.59 5.41
CA TYR A 249 -26.07 -35.43 4.85
C TYR A 249 -24.71 -34.86 5.28
N PRO A 250 -24.21 -35.23 6.48
CA PRO A 250 -23.11 -34.54 7.13
C PRO A 250 -21.89 -34.41 6.22
N GLN A 251 -21.23 -33.26 6.24
CA GLN A 251 -20.11 -32.95 5.33
C GLN A 251 -19.07 -34.07 5.28
N ALA A 252 -18.60 -34.56 6.44
CA ALA A 252 -17.61 -35.64 6.51
C ALA A 252 -18.12 -36.99 5.94
N GLN A 253 -19.43 -37.25 6.00
CA GLN A 253 -20.03 -38.41 5.34
C GLN A 253 -20.11 -38.19 3.83
N CYS A 254 -20.55 -37.01 3.39
CA CYS A 254 -20.62 -36.64 1.97
C CYS A 254 -19.26 -36.68 1.28
N GLU A 255 -18.21 -36.14 1.91
CA GLU A 255 -16.85 -36.14 1.36
C GLU A 255 -16.28 -37.56 1.25
N ARG A 256 -16.51 -38.40 2.27
CA ARG A 256 -16.15 -39.83 2.20
C ARG A 256 -16.88 -40.55 1.08
N ASP A 257 -18.19 -40.41 0.99
CA ASP A 257 -18.97 -41.05 -0.06
C ASP A 257 -18.55 -40.56 -1.46
N LYS A 258 -18.07 -39.31 -1.61
CA LYS A 258 -17.49 -38.82 -2.87
C LYS A 258 -16.17 -39.47 -3.22
N LEU A 259 -15.29 -39.65 -2.24
CA LEU A 259 -14.03 -40.37 -2.45
C LEU A 259 -14.28 -41.79 -2.96
N CYS A 260 -15.36 -42.44 -2.52
CA CYS A 260 -15.79 -43.73 -3.06
C CYS A 260 -16.17 -43.70 -4.56
N ILE A 261 -16.50 -42.53 -5.11
CA ILE A 261 -16.80 -42.35 -6.54
C ILE A 261 -15.52 -42.00 -7.32
N VAL A 262 -14.72 -41.07 -6.82
CA VAL A 262 -13.58 -40.51 -7.59
C VAL A 262 -12.28 -41.28 -7.42
N ASP A 263 -12.08 -41.95 -6.28
CA ASP A 263 -10.80 -42.54 -5.91
C ASP A 263 -10.95 -43.83 -5.11
N LEU A 264 -11.79 -44.74 -5.62
CA LEU A 264 -12.13 -45.98 -4.92
C LEU A 264 -10.90 -46.84 -4.58
N ILE A 265 -9.85 -46.83 -5.41
CA ILE A 265 -8.66 -47.68 -5.26
C ILE A 265 -7.82 -47.35 -4.01
N HIS A 266 -7.89 -46.13 -3.49
CA HIS A 266 -7.18 -45.72 -2.28
C HIS A 266 -8.06 -45.73 -1.02
N GLN A 267 -9.30 -46.24 -1.12
CA GLN A 267 -10.23 -46.31 0.00
C GLN A 267 -10.32 -47.72 0.58
N SER A 268 -10.32 -47.81 1.91
CA SER A 268 -10.55 -49.07 2.62
C SER A 268 -11.99 -49.57 2.42
N THR A 269 -12.20 -50.86 2.68
CA THR A 269 -13.54 -51.49 2.65
C THR A 269 -14.47 -50.98 3.75
N SER A 270 -13.90 -50.46 4.85
CA SER A 270 -14.66 -49.81 5.92
C SER A 270 -15.21 -48.43 5.51
N ASN A 271 -14.47 -47.69 4.67
CA ASN A 271 -14.87 -46.36 4.21
C ASN A 271 -15.75 -46.44 2.97
N CYS A 272 -15.41 -47.32 2.03
CA CYS A 272 -16.12 -47.53 0.79
C CYS A 272 -16.40 -49.03 0.62
N PRO A 273 -17.68 -49.46 0.79
CA PRO A 273 -18.06 -50.85 0.56
C PRO A 273 -17.61 -51.35 -0.82
N CYS A 274 -17.35 -52.63 -0.93
CA CYS A 274 -16.95 -53.24 -2.21
C CYS A 274 -18.11 -53.22 -3.21
N LEU A 275 -17.78 -52.91 -4.47
CA LEU A 275 -18.73 -53.00 -5.57
C LEU A 275 -19.02 -54.47 -5.87
N GLU A 276 -20.29 -54.78 -6.17
CA GLU A 276 -20.71 -56.16 -6.49
C GLU A 276 -20.13 -56.65 -7.83
N VAL A 277 -19.74 -55.73 -8.71
CA VAL A 277 -19.22 -56.01 -10.07
C VAL A 277 -18.01 -55.13 -10.33
N ASP A 278 -16.92 -55.74 -10.83
CA ASP A 278 -15.70 -55.07 -11.30
C ASP A 278 -15.10 -54.04 -10.33
N ASP A 279 -15.04 -54.34 -9.02
CA ASP A 279 -14.38 -53.46 -8.05
C ASP A 279 -12.88 -53.32 -8.38
N PRO A 280 -12.38 -52.09 -8.64
CA PRO A 280 -11.02 -51.86 -9.09
C PRO A 280 -9.95 -52.17 -8.04
N ARG A 281 -10.32 -52.36 -6.76
CA ARG A 281 -9.40 -52.83 -5.71
C ARG A 281 -9.11 -54.33 -5.80
N GLY A 282 -9.89 -55.07 -6.57
CA GLY A 282 -9.72 -56.51 -6.78
C GLY A 282 -10.20 -57.39 -5.63
N GLU A 283 -10.23 -58.69 -5.88
CA GLU A 283 -10.81 -59.68 -4.96
C GLU A 283 -10.02 -59.86 -3.66
N SER A 284 -8.70 -59.61 -3.64
CA SER A 284 -7.86 -59.77 -2.45
C SER A 284 -8.17 -58.78 -1.33
N ILE A 285 -8.71 -57.61 -1.68
CA ILE A 285 -9.14 -56.59 -0.72
C ILE A 285 -10.62 -56.77 -0.37
N CYS A 286 -11.45 -57.13 -1.36
CA CYS A 286 -12.90 -57.18 -1.21
C CYS A 286 -13.49 -58.52 -0.73
N LYS A 287 -12.76 -59.63 -0.85
CA LYS A 287 -13.18 -60.96 -0.40
C LYS A 287 -12.38 -61.47 0.80
N GLN A 288 -11.92 -60.57 1.68
CA GLN A 288 -11.61 -60.98 3.06
C GLN A 288 -12.92 -61.26 3.81
N THR A 289 -13.65 -62.28 3.35
CA THR A 289 -14.64 -62.98 4.15
C THR A 289 -13.94 -64.21 4.71
N ASP A 290 -14.06 -64.37 6.03
CA ASP A 290 -13.58 -65.47 6.86
C ASP A 290 -12.20 -65.26 7.49
N ILE A 291 -12.06 -64.19 8.30
CA ILE A 291 -11.29 -64.36 9.54
C ILE A 291 -12.18 -65.20 10.45
N ASP A 292 -11.83 -66.48 10.58
CA ASP A 292 -12.24 -67.37 11.66
C ASP A 292 -12.23 -66.57 12.99
N PRO A 293 -13.32 -66.56 13.78
CA PRO A 293 -13.39 -65.85 15.08
C PRO A 293 -12.41 -66.38 16.15
N SER A 294 -11.43 -67.20 15.77
CA SER A 294 -10.44 -67.82 16.65
C SER A 294 -9.08 -67.12 16.68
N VAL A 295 -8.89 -65.98 16.01
CA VAL A 295 -7.65 -65.18 16.14
C VAL A 295 -7.94 -63.92 16.97
N PRO A 296 -7.33 -63.75 18.16
CA PRO A 296 -7.53 -62.55 18.94
C PRO A 296 -6.84 -61.34 18.29
N ASP A 297 -7.52 -60.21 18.38
CA ASP A 297 -7.10 -58.85 18.04
C ASP A 297 -5.67 -58.52 18.54
N PRO A 298 -4.77 -57.91 17.73
CA PRO A 298 -3.47 -57.45 18.20
C PRO A 298 -3.54 -56.11 18.95
N THR A 299 -4.72 -55.62 19.30
CA THR A 299 -4.88 -54.45 20.19
C THR A 299 -5.07 -54.87 21.65
N ASP A 300 -4.00 -55.35 22.27
CA ASP A 300 -3.84 -55.23 23.73
C ASP A 300 -2.40 -54.85 24.09
N PRO A 301 -2.20 -53.92 25.05
CA PRO A 301 -0.91 -53.32 25.32
C PRO A 301 0.00 -54.30 26.04
N ILE A 302 1.24 -54.40 25.57
CA ILE A 302 2.31 -55.16 26.23
C ILE A 302 2.58 -54.50 27.59
N ILE A 303 2.02 -55.08 28.66
CA ILE A 303 2.42 -54.84 30.05
C ILE A 303 3.62 -55.75 30.31
N PRO A 304 4.82 -55.23 30.65
CA PRO A 304 5.91 -56.07 31.12
C PRO A 304 5.67 -56.48 32.58
N ASP A 305 5.73 -57.79 32.86
CA ASP A 305 5.64 -58.38 34.20
C ASP A 305 6.91 -58.06 35.04
N PRO A 306 6.82 -57.83 36.37
CA PRO A 306 7.86 -57.20 37.17
C PRO A 306 8.67 -58.23 37.96
N THR A 307 9.94 -58.42 37.58
CA THR A 307 10.96 -58.98 38.48
C THR A 307 12.31 -58.30 38.22
N ASP A 308 12.57 -57.21 38.95
CA ASP A 308 13.77 -57.03 39.78
C ASP A 308 13.88 -55.61 40.39
N PRO A 309 14.61 -55.43 41.51
CA PRO A 309 14.29 -54.44 42.54
C PRO A 309 15.12 -53.13 42.55
N ILE A 310 14.44 -52.04 42.95
CA ILE A 310 14.85 -50.88 43.78
C ILE A 310 15.99 -49.93 43.28
N ILE A 311 15.58 -48.77 42.70
CA ILE A 311 15.80 -47.34 43.12
C ILE A 311 17.10 -46.99 43.92
N PRO A 312 17.80 -45.84 43.73
CA PRO A 312 17.26 -44.51 43.36
C PRO A 312 18.01 -43.67 42.31
N ASP A 313 17.24 -42.77 41.68
CA ASP A 313 17.71 -41.53 41.06
C ASP A 313 18.11 -40.52 42.17
N PRO A 314 19.18 -39.70 42.03
CA PRO A 314 19.04 -38.43 41.30
C PRO A 314 20.30 -37.98 40.53
N THR A 315 20.17 -37.29 39.40
CA THR A 315 20.64 -35.89 39.17
C THR A 315 20.78 -35.51 37.68
N ASP A 316 20.35 -34.28 37.39
CA ASP A 316 20.38 -33.56 36.11
C ASP A 316 21.68 -33.66 35.29
N PRO A 317 21.57 -33.62 33.94
CA PRO A 317 22.59 -33.02 33.09
C PRO A 317 22.06 -31.76 32.38
N ILE A 318 22.52 -30.62 32.92
CA ILE A 318 23.16 -29.49 32.23
C ILE A 318 22.95 -29.42 30.70
N ILE A 319 22.30 -28.34 30.28
CA ILE A 319 22.30 -27.77 28.92
C ILE A 319 23.74 -27.51 28.44
N PRO A 320 24.09 -27.88 27.19
CA PRO A 320 25.07 -27.11 26.43
C PRO A 320 24.41 -26.38 25.25
N ASP A 321 24.84 -25.13 25.10
CA ASP A 321 24.51 -24.14 24.06
C ASP A 321 24.57 -24.68 22.60
N PRO A 322 23.81 -24.08 21.67
CA PRO A 322 23.81 -24.44 20.26
C PRO A 322 24.86 -23.62 19.52
N THR A 323 26.00 -24.21 19.16
CA THR A 323 26.82 -23.69 18.07
C THR A 323 27.63 -24.81 17.45
N GLU A 324 27.10 -25.41 16.39
CA GLU A 324 27.88 -25.84 15.21
C GLU A 324 26.90 -26.15 14.07
N LYS A 325 27.06 -25.41 12.97
CA LYS A 325 26.32 -25.55 11.70
C LYS A 325 27.12 -26.49 10.79
N ASP A 326 26.47 -27.55 10.28
CA ASP A 326 26.93 -28.28 9.10
C ASP A 326 26.26 -27.69 7.83
N PRO A 327 27.00 -27.36 6.75
CA PRO A 327 26.47 -26.58 5.62
C PRO A 327 26.09 -27.37 4.35
N GLU A 328 25.76 -28.66 4.42
CA GLU A 328 25.52 -29.48 3.19
C GLU A 328 24.05 -29.76 2.84
N THR A 329 23.06 -29.17 3.51
CA THR A 329 21.62 -29.42 3.21
C THR A 329 20.85 -28.23 2.63
N GLU A 330 21.46 -27.05 2.46
CA GLU A 330 20.77 -25.85 1.95
C GLU A 330 20.83 -25.70 0.41
N GLN A 331 21.70 -26.42 -0.30
CA GLN A 331 21.81 -26.28 -1.77
C GLN A 331 20.77 -27.06 -2.58
N GLU A 332 20.27 -28.21 -2.10
CA GLU A 332 19.27 -29.00 -2.84
C GLU A 332 17.84 -28.44 -2.71
N GLN A 333 17.51 -27.76 -1.62
CA GLN A 333 16.17 -27.14 -1.46
C GLN A 333 16.01 -25.85 -2.29
N GLU A 334 17.10 -25.11 -2.53
CA GLU A 334 17.04 -23.85 -3.28
C GLU A 334 16.93 -24.03 -4.81
N GLU A 335 17.40 -25.16 -5.35
CA GLU A 335 17.25 -25.50 -6.78
C GLU A 335 15.85 -26.02 -7.11
N ILE A 336 15.17 -26.71 -6.20
CA ILE A 336 13.82 -27.25 -6.42
C ILE A 336 12.78 -26.11 -6.44
N ILE A 337 12.90 -25.13 -5.53
CA ILE A 337 11.99 -23.98 -5.46
C ILE A 337 12.11 -23.10 -6.72
N LYS A 338 13.33 -22.88 -7.24
CA LYS A 338 13.53 -22.09 -8.47
C LYS A 338 12.94 -22.76 -9.72
N GLN A 339 12.96 -24.10 -9.80
CA GLN A 339 12.40 -24.83 -10.93
C GLN A 339 10.86 -24.88 -10.91
N GLU A 340 10.24 -24.89 -9.72
CA GLU A 340 8.78 -24.83 -9.59
C GLU A 340 8.22 -23.43 -9.93
N ASP A 341 8.88 -22.36 -9.45
CA ASP A 341 8.49 -20.97 -9.74
C ASP A 341 8.56 -20.62 -11.24
N GLU A 342 9.59 -21.11 -11.96
CA GLU A 342 9.70 -20.87 -13.41
C GLU A 342 8.63 -21.62 -14.21
N LYS A 343 8.19 -22.79 -13.73
CA LYS A 343 7.19 -23.61 -14.40
C LYS A 343 5.77 -23.05 -14.22
N GLU A 344 5.46 -22.54 -13.02
CA GLU A 344 4.20 -21.86 -12.73
C GLU A 344 4.06 -20.57 -13.55
N LYS A 345 5.15 -19.80 -13.65
CA LYS A 345 5.17 -18.57 -14.47
C LYS A 345 4.97 -18.83 -15.96
N GLN A 346 5.54 -19.92 -16.50
CA GLN A 346 5.32 -20.31 -17.91
C GLN A 346 3.88 -20.77 -18.17
N GLU A 347 3.23 -21.42 -17.21
CA GLU A 347 1.84 -21.86 -17.33
C GLU A 347 0.87 -20.66 -17.26
N GLU A 348 1.17 -19.67 -16.43
CA GLU A 348 0.41 -18.42 -16.33
C GLU A 348 0.51 -17.58 -17.61
N GLU A 349 1.71 -17.40 -18.18
CA GLU A 349 1.92 -16.70 -19.45
C GLU A 349 1.21 -17.41 -20.62
N SER A 350 1.24 -18.75 -20.66
CA SER A 350 0.53 -19.57 -21.65
C SER A 350 -0.99 -19.39 -21.56
N THR A 351 -1.52 -19.24 -20.35
CA THR A 351 -2.95 -19.05 -20.08
C THR A 351 -3.41 -17.65 -20.49
N ILE A 352 -2.64 -16.62 -20.16
CA ILE A 352 -2.90 -15.23 -20.58
C ILE A 352 -2.88 -15.11 -22.11
N PHE A 353 -1.92 -15.74 -22.78
CA PHE A 353 -1.84 -15.72 -24.24
C PHE A 353 -3.08 -16.34 -24.91
N LYS A 354 -3.60 -17.46 -24.38
CA LYS A 354 -4.85 -18.08 -24.87
C LYS A 354 -6.07 -17.19 -24.65
N MET A 355 -6.14 -16.45 -23.54
CA MET A 355 -7.24 -15.50 -23.28
C MET A 355 -7.21 -14.33 -24.27
N ILE A 356 -6.03 -13.79 -24.57
CA ILE A 356 -5.87 -12.70 -25.56
C ILE A 356 -6.35 -13.17 -26.94
N GLN A 357 -5.94 -14.35 -27.39
CA GLN A 357 -6.38 -14.90 -28.68
C GLN A 357 -7.90 -15.09 -28.74
N LYS A 358 -8.52 -15.58 -27.66
CA LYS A 358 -9.98 -15.73 -27.57
C LYS A 358 -10.70 -14.38 -27.63
N GLN A 359 -10.15 -13.36 -26.98
CA GLN A 359 -10.72 -12.02 -26.98
C GLN A 359 -10.63 -11.36 -28.37
N GLU A 360 -9.56 -11.61 -29.11
CA GLU A 360 -9.42 -11.17 -30.50
C GLU A 360 -10.45 -11.80 -31.44
N GLU A 361 -10.70 -13.11 -31.30
CA GLU A 361 -11.73 -13.81 -32.07
C GLU A 361 -13.15 -13.29 -31.77
N ILE A 362 -13.46 -13.04 -30.48
CA ILE A 362 -14.73 -12.40 -30.08
C ILE A 362 -14.86 -11.00 -30.71
N ASN A 363 -13.77 -10.24 -30.75
CA ASN A 363 -13.76 -8.90 -31.34
C ASN A 363 -13.93 -8.94 -32.87
N LYS A 364 -13.34 -9.92 -33.57
CA LYS A 364 -13.56 -10.15 -35.01
C LYS A 364 -15.02 -10.49 -35.30
N GLU A 365 -15.63 -11.37 -34.51
CA GLU A 365 -17.02 -11.77 -34.71
C GLU A 365 -18.00 -10.63 -34.43
N ARG A 366 -17.72 -9.79 -33.41
CA ARG A 366 -18.50 -8.56 -33.16
C ARG A 366 -18.43 -7.58 -34.34
N LYS A 367 -17.24 -7.41 -34.94
CA LYS A 367 -17.07 -6.57 -36.13
C LYS A 367 -17.84 -7.11 -37.34
N ARG A 368 -17.85 -8.44 -37.53
CA ARG A 368 -18.62 -9.11 -38.59
C ARG A 368 -20.13 -8.89 -38.40
N LYS A 369 -20.66 -9.18 -37.22
CA LYS A 369 -22.08 -8.95 -36.89
C LYS A 369 -22.51 -7.48 -37.05
N LYS A 370 -21.62 -6.53 -36.73
CA LYS A 370 -21.88 -5.10 -36.94
C LYS A 370 -21.97 -4.76 -38.43
N ARG A 371 -21.09 -5.31 -39.26
CA ARG A 371 -21.12 -5.13 -40.72
C ARG A 371 -22.40 -5.71 -41.33
N ASP A 372 -22.79 -6.92 -40.94
CA ASP A 372 -24.03 -7.57 -41.41
C ASP A 372 -25.29 -6.77 -41.03
N ARG A 373 -25.30 -6.17 -39.83
CA ARG A 373 -26.40 -5.29 -39.39
C ARG A 373 -26.49 -4.01 -40.21
N ILE A 374 -25.34 -3.42 -40.58
CA ILE A 374 -25.30 -2.21 -41.42
C ILE A 374 -25.80 -2.55 -42.83
N GLU A 375 -25.32 -3.65 -43.43
CA GLU A 375 -25.73 -4.06 -44.77
C GLU A 375 -27.24 -4.40 -44.85
N ARG A 376 -27.79 -5.03 -43.80
CA ARG A 376 -29.25 -5.27 -43.68
C ARG A 376 -30.05 -3.99 -43.54
N ARG A 377 -29.50 -2.94 -42.92
CA ARG A 377 -30.17 -1.62 -42.82
C ARG A 377 -30.16 -0.90 -44.16
N GLU A 378 -29.05 -0.94 -44.89
CA GLU A 378 -28.93 -0.35 -46.23
C GLU A 378 -29.84 -1.04 -47.25
N LYS A 379 -29.97 -2.37 -47.20
CA LYS A 379 -30.92 -3.13 -48.03
C LYS A 379 -32.40 -2.86 -47.72
N ARG A 380 -32.72 -2.30 -46.55
CA ARG A 380 -34.10 -1.89 -46.18
C ARG A 380 -34.41 -0.43 -46.53
N THR A 381 -33.38 0.37 -46.85
CA THR A 381 -33.52 1.79 -47.19
C THR A 381 -33.43 2.07 -48.69
N LYS A 382 -33.03 1.07 -49.49
CA LYS A 382 -33.29 0.97 -50.93
C LYS A 382 -34.57 0.16 -51.15
#